data_AF-J3PAM7-F1
#
_entry.id   AF-J3PAM7-F1
#
_cell.length_a   1.000
_cell.length_b   1.000
_cell.length_c   1.000
_cell.angle_alpha   90.00
_cell.angle_beta   90.00
_cell.angle_gamma   90.00
#
_symmetry.space_group_name_H-M   'P 1'
#
loop_
_entity.id
_entity.type
_entity.pdbx_description
1 polymer ?
#
loop_
_entity_poly.entity_id
_entity_poly.type
_entity_poly.pdbx_seq_one_letter_code
_entity_poly.pdbx_strand_id
1 'polypeptide(L)'
;MTIDLIPDVGLKALAKLKGRTLHVPDPSPWYSDVPSGFNRHYARLVPKVGGILESVIQDPKALRKAKGIDVAHLTCALFPVAEWDVLLIFAHYSVWIFLWDDEVDRALPELQVDPNGDGTSPAAPQPTIASDLNLGNAYRAQSLRYIGHHLGIHEDPAEDAALAAGGRCRCRENLGTDARGELVPPTPASGLYVFMGRELRARCDEGEIRRFWEQICNFAAATAVEQAHRLSGRFPSLEDYWRIRYYGGGALIHAALAVMKCGNNAPVSMSDLSEPIQSQFNIMLDDFNKNVLISNDIFSLKKELTDGTLTNMFVVALAEADVAGGDHAQQILAEAVAKFEETTRATVEAADEIRRQAKHDAAPGHAESAAKFASSLEMMLHGFLTWTLYTARYGIKGLVQPDGSVIIKL
;
A
#
# COMPACT_ATOMS: atom_id res chain seq x y z
N MET A 1 -6.69 1.06 38.35
CA MET A 1 -6.79 1.24 36.89
C MET A 1 -6.73 -0.14 36.29
N THR A 2 -7.90 -0.73 36.05
CA THR A 2 -8.03 -2.08 35.50
C THR A 2 -7.59 -2.03 34.04
N ILE A 3 -6.61 -2.86 33.68
CA ILE A 3 -6.20 -3.07 32.30
C ILE A 3 -7.29 -3.95 31.69
N ASP A 4 -8.24 -3.35 30.99
CA ASP A 4 -9.27 -4.11 30.27
C ASP A 4 -8.59 -4.91 29.15
N LEU A 5 -8.74 -6.23 29.22
CA LEU A 5 -8.26 -7.16 28.19
C LEU A 5 -9.14 -7.04 26.93
N ILE A 6 -8.48 -6.80 25.80
CA ILE A 6 -8.68 -7.20 24.38
C ILE A 6 -10.11 -7.38 23.82
N PRO A 7 -10.95 -8.36 24.21
CA PRO A 7 -12.13 -8.68 23.39
C PRO A 7 -13.23 -7.62 23.48
N ASP A 8 -13.37 -6.92 24.60
CA ASP A 8 -14.62 -6.23 24.89
C ASP A 8 -14.79 -4.91 24.11
N VAL A 9 -13.75 -4.07 23.99
CA VAL A 9 -13.88 -2.74 23.34
C VAL A 9 -14.08 -2.86 21.82
N GLY A 10 -13.26 -3.67 21.15
CA GLY A 10 -13.40 -3.92 19.71
C GLY A 10 -14.73 -4.60 19.38
N LEU A 11 -15.11 -5.65 20.13
CA LEU A 11 -16.41 -6.33 19.92
C LEU A 11 -17.61 -5.41 20.22
N LYS A 12 -17.52 -4.50 21.21
CA LYS A 12 -18.53 -3.47 21.46
C LYS A 12 -18.66 -2.50 20.29
N ALA A 13 -17.54 -2.00 19.76
CA ALA A 13 -17.56 -1.15 18.57
C ALA A 13 -18.17 -1.89 17.35
N LEU A 14 -17.80 -3.15 17.12
CA LEU A 14 -18.38 -3.99 16.08
C LEU A 14 -19.89 -4.21 16.26
N ALA A 15 -20.33 -4.48 17.49
CA ALA A 15 -21.74 -4.67 17.81
C ALA A 15 -22.58 -3.42 17.51
N LYS A 16 -22.01 -2.23 17.70
CA LYS A 16 -22.65 -0.96 17.33
C LYS A 16 -22.75 -0.76 15.82
N LEU A 17 -21.81 -1.29 15.04
CA LEU A 17 -21.85 -1.18 13.57
C LEU A 17 -22.84 -2.17 12.94
N LYS A 18 -23.05 -3.32 13.57
CA LYS A 18 -23.91 -4.38 13.03
C LYS A 18 -25.34 -3.90 12.79
N GLY A 19 -25.85 -4.13 11.58
CA GLY A 19 -27.19 -3.75 11.16
C GLY A 19 -27.33 -2.29 10.73
N ARG A 20 -26.26 -1.49 10.79
CA ARG A 20 -26.27 -0.12 10.26
C ARG A 20 -26.14 -0.12 8.74
N THR A 21 -26.55 1.00 8.16
CA THR A 21 -26.34 1.29 6.74
C THR A 21 -25.44 2.51 6.63
N LEU A 22 -24.30 2.28 5.97
CA LEU A 22 -23.33 3.27 5.57
C LEU A 22 -23.79 3.91 4.26
N HIS A 23 -23.93 5.23 4.23
CA HIS A 23 -24.22 5.98 3.00
C HIS A 23 -23.02 6.85 2.66
N VAL A 24 -22.32 6.50 1.58
CA VAL A 24 -21.22 7.29 1.03
C VAL A 24 -21.77 8.06 -0.17
N PRO A 25 -21.70 9.41 -0.18
CA PRO A 25 -22.14 10.19 -1.33
C PRO A 25 -21.32 9.85 -2.57
N ASP A 26 -21.84 10.17 -3.77
CA ASP A 26 -21.06 10.05 -5.00
C ASP A 26 -19.79 10.92 -4.89
N PRO A 27 -18.59 10.32 -4.93
CA PRO A 27 -17.36 11.07 -4.87
C PRO A 27 -17.03 11.78 -6.19
N SER A 28 -17.64 11.37 -7.32
CA SER A 28 -17.30 11.86 -8.67
C SER A 28 -17.26 13.40 -8.81
N PRO A 29 -18.17 14.19 -8.18
CA PRO A 29 -18.09 15.64 -8.23
C PRO A 29 -16.77 16.21 -7.71
N TRP A 30 -16.15 15.58 -6.71
CA TRP A 30 -14.87 16.01 -6.13
C TRP A 30 -13.68 15.76 -7.08
N TYR A 31 -13.88 14.93 -8.11
CA TYR A 31 -12.88 14.59 -9.12
C TYR A 31 -13.16 15.22 -10.48
N SER A 32 -14.19 16.07 -10.59
CA SER A 32 -14.67 16.60 -11.88
C SER A 32 -13.60 17.35 -12.68
N ASP A 33 -12.71 18.07 -11.98
CA ASP A 33 -11.58 18.79 -12.57
C ASP A 33 -10.25 18.01 -12.48
N VAL A 34 -10.27 16.81 -11.90
CA VAL A 34 -9.08 15.96 -11.72
C VAL A 34 -8.84 15.17 -13.01
N PRO A 35 -7.62 15.20 -13.58
CA PRO A 35 -7.28 14.36 -14.71
C PRO A 35 -7.58 12.89 -14.43
N SER A 36 -8.29 12.23 -15.34
CA SER A 36 -8.57 10.80 -15.27
C SER A 36 -7.99 10.08 -16.49
N GLY A 37 -7.71 8.78 -16.31
CA GLY A 37 -7.22 7.95 -17.39
C GLY A 37 -7.24 6.49 -17.02
N PHE A 38 -7.07 5.64 -18.03
CA PHE A 38 -6.86 4.21 -17.86
C PHE A 38 -5.88 3.72 -18.91
N ASN A 39 -4.91 2.91 -18.51
CA ASN A 39 -3.83 2.54 -19.41
C ASN A 39 -4.33 1.68 -20.58
N ARG A 40 -4.00 2.10 -21.81
CA ARG A 40 -4.35 1.43 -23.07
C ARG A 40 -3.83 -0.01 -23.19
N HIS A 41 -2.85 -0.39 -22.38
CA HIS A 41 -2.22 -1.70 -22.41
C HIS A 41 -2.90 -2.76 -21.52
N TYR A 42 -4.03 -2.45 -20.87
CA TYR A 42 -4.71 -3.38 -19.96
C TYR A 42 -4.90 -4.78 -20.53
N ALA A 43 -5.47 -4.92 -21.73
CA ALA A 43 -5.68 -6.22 -22.37
C ALA A 43 -4.38 -7.02 -22.57
N ARG A 44 -3.26 -6.33 -22.81
CA ARG A 44 -1.92 -6.94 -22.94
C ARG A 44 -1.32 -7.27 -21.57
N LEU A 45 -1.64 -6.50 -20.53
CA LEU A 45 -1.10 -6.65 -19.18
C LEU A 45 -1.75 -7.80 -18.40
N VAL A 46 -3.05 -8.02 -18.55
CA VAL A 46 -3.81 -9.08 -17.87
C VAL A 46 -3.13 -10.46 -17.93
N PRO A 47 -2.78 -11.03 -19.11
CA PRO A 47 -2.13 -12.33 -19.16
C PRO A 47 -0.71 -12.31 -18.57
N LYS A 48 -0.01 -11.17 -18.55
CA LYS A 48 1.31 -11.04 -17.93
C LYS A 48 1.23 -11.08 -16.42
N VAL A 49 0.32 -10.32 -15.82
CA VAL A 49 0.06 -10.35 -14.37
C VAL A 49 -0.41 -11.75 -13.95
N GLY A 50 -1.28 -12.39 -14.73
CA GLY A 50 -1.70 -13.77 -14.50
C GLY A 50 -0.52 -14.75 -14.43
N GLY A 51 0.41 -14.65 -15.39
CA GLY A 51 1.62 -15.48 -15.40
C GLY A 51 2.59 -15.17 -14.25
N ILE A 52 2.72 -13.91 -13.83
CA ILE A 52 3.52 -13.53 -12.66
C ILE A 52 2.93 -14.20 -11.41
N LEU A 53 1.61 -14.09 -11.18
CA LEU A 53 0.93 -14.71 -10.05
C LEU A 53 1.09 -16.23 -10.04
N GLU A 54 0.96 -16.88 -11.19
CA GLU A 54 1.18 -18.33 -11.35
C GLU A 54 2.63 -18.75 -11.04
N SER A 55 3.60 -17.89 -11.29
CA SER A 55 5.01 -18.18 -10.99
C SER A 55 5.37 -18.09 -9.51
N VAL A 56 4.60 -17.33 -8.73
CA VAL A 56 4.89 -17.05 -7.31
C VAL A 56 3.93 -17.72 -6.33
N ILE A 57 2.69 -18.03 -6.74
CA ILE A 57 1.67 -18.66 -5.90
C ILE A 57 1.42 -20.10 -6.35
N GLN A 58 1.77 -21.05 -5.49
CA GLN A 58 1.57 -22.47 -5.75
C GLN A 58 0.18 -22.96 -5.33
N ASP A 59 -0.40 -22.41 -4.26
CA ASP A 59 -1.71 -22.84 -3.77
C ASP A 59 -2.84 -22.37 -4.69
N PRO A 60 -3.68 -23.27 -5.25
CA PRO A 60 -4.72 -22.89 -6.20
C PRO A 60 -5.80 -21.97 -5.61
N LYS A 61 -6.07 -22.06 -4.29
CA LYS A 61 -7.09 -21.21 -3.64
C LYS A 61 -6.54 -19.78 -3.47
N ALA A 62 -5.31 -19.64 -2.99
CA ALA A 62 -4.60 -18.37 -2.89
C ALA A 62 -4.43 -17.73 -4.27
N LEU A 63 -4.10 -18.51 -5.30
CA LEU A 63 -3.96 -18.01 -6.67
C LEU A 63 -5.29 -17.46 -7.20
N ARG A 64 -6.42 -18.16 -6.96
CA ARG A 64 -7.76 -17.65 -7.33
C ARG A 64 -8.09 -16.36 -6.59
N LYS A 65 -7.79 -16.29 -5.28
CA LYS A 65 -7.99 -15.06 -4.48
C LYS A 65 -7.16 -13.90 -5.03
N ALA A 66 -5.88 -14.12 -5.31
CA ALA A 66 -4.98 -13.10 -5.85
C ALA A 66 -5.40 -12.62 -7.25
N LYS A 67 -5.86 -13.53 -8.13
CA LYS A 67 -6.43 -13.16 -9.44
C LYS A 67 -7.69 -12.31 -9.30
N GLY A 68 -8.50 -12.54 -8.27
CA GLY A 68 -9.70 -11.74 -7.97
C GLY A 68 -9.44 -10.30 -7.54
N ILE A 69 -8.21 -9.97 -7.11
CA ILE A 69 -7.80 -8.59 -6.81
C ILE A 69 -7.76 -7.73 -8.08
N ASP A 70 -7.55 -8.36 -9.25
CA ASP A 70 -7.30 -7.73 -10.55
C ASP A 70 -6.20 -6.65 -10.45
N VAL A 71 -5.00 -7.11 -10.09
CA VAL A 71 -3.80 -6.25 -9.98
C VAL A 71 -3.49 -5.57 -11.32
N ALA A 72 -3.81 -6.20 -12.46
CA ALA A 72 -3.63 -5.57 -13.77
C ALA A 72 -4.51 -4.33 -13.94
N HIS A 73 -5.77 -4.39 -13.48
CA HIS A 73 -6.67 -3.23 -13.49
C HIS A 73 -6.17 -2.16 -12.54
N LEU A 74 -5.73 -2.52 -11.33
CA LEU A 74 -5.12 -1.57 -10.40
C LEU A 74 -3.95 -0.84 -11.07
N THR A 75 -2.96 -1.58 -11.58
CA THR A 75 -1.79 -0.98 -12.24
C THR A 75 -2.18 -0.07 -13.41
N CYS A 76 -3.16 -0.46 -14.24
CA CYS A 76 -3.60 0.38 -15.37
C CYS A 76 -4.38 1.63 -14.92
N ALA A 77 -5.06 1.58 -13.78
CA ALA A 77 -5.75 2.72 -13.21
C ALA A 77 -4.77 3.68 -12.52
N LEU A 78 -3.74 3.18 -11.84
CA LEU A 78 -2.75 4.02 -11.16
C LEU A 78 -1.73 4.65 -12.12
N PHE A 79 -1.42 3.99 -13.24
CA PHE A 79 -0.39 4.43 -14.18
C PHE A 79 -0.94 4.57 -15.62
N PRO A 80 -1.91 5.46 -15.85
CA PRO A 80 -2.64 5.52 -17.12
C PRO A 80 -1.78 5.97 -18.31
N VAL A 81 -0.72 6.73 -18.05
CA VAL A 81 0.19 7.28 -19.09
C VAL A 81 1.48 6.48 -19.27
N ALA A 82 1.73 5.47 -18.44
CA ALA A 82 2.96 4.69 -18.51
C ALA A 82 3.02 3.86 -19.80
N GLU A 83 4.16 3.92 -20.49
CA GLU A 83 4.44 3.09 -21.65
C GLU A 83 4.64 1.63 -21.27
N TRP A 84 4.43 0.71 -22.22
CA TRP A 84 4.38 -0.73 -21.97
C TRP A 84 5.54 -1.26 -21.11
N ASP A 85 6.78 -0.93 -21.45
CA ASP A 85 7.96 -1.48 -20.76
C ASP A 85 8.01 -1.03 -19.30
N VAL A 86 7.57 0.20 -19.01
CA VAL A 86 7.53 0.76 -17.65
C VAL A 86 6.32 0.27 -16.88
N LEU A 87 5.16 0.19 -17.53
CA LEU A 87 3.94 -0.37 -16.94
C LEU A 87 4.16 -1.81 -16.47
N LEU A 88 4.92 -2.62 -17.21
CA LEU A 88 5.26 -3.97 -16.80
C LEU A 88 6.11 -4.00 -15.51
N ILE A 89 7.03 -3.05 -15.32
CA ILE A 89 7.80 -2.90 -14.07
C ILE A 89 6.84 -2.58 -12.92
N PHE A 90 5.97 -1.60 -13.11
CA PHE A 90 5.01 -1.17 -12.09
C PHE A 90 3.98 -2.27 -11.74
N ALA A 91 3.67 -3.16 -12.69
CA ALA A 91 2.85 -4.34 -12.44
C ALA A 91 3.55 -5.37 -11.54
N HIS A 92 4.86 -5.58 -11.70
CA HIS A 92 5.62 -6.46 -10.80
C HIS A 92 5.61 -5.92 -9.38
N TYR A 93 5.76 -4.60 -9.22
CA TYR A 93 5.63 -3.95 -7.91
C TYR A 93 4.23 -4.15 -7.32
N SER A 94 3.20 -3.87 -8.13
CA SER A 94 1.81 -3.99 -7.68
C SER A 94 1.45 -5.42 -7.28
N VAL A 95 2.06 -6.44 -7.89
CA VAL A 95 1.94 -7.83 -7.43
C VAL A 95 2.72 -8.06 -6.14
N TRP A 96 3.97 -7.58 -6.07
CA TRP A 96 4.82 -7.75 -4.90
C TRP A 96 4.16 -7.22 -3.63
N ILE A 97 3.61 -6.00 -3.64
CA ILE A 97 3.07 -5.36 -2.43
C ILE A 97 1.96 -6.21 -1.80
N PHE A 98 1.03 -6.77 -2.60
CA PHE A 98 -0.04 -7.62 -2.05
C PHE A 98 0.48 -8.96 -1.51
N LEU A 99 1.48 -9.56 -2.15
CA LEU A 99 1.97 -10.87 -1.74
C LEU A 99 2.94 -10.81 -0.57
N TRP A 100 3.76 -9.76 -0.52
CA TRP A 100 4.71 -9.54 0.57
C TRP A 100 3.98 -9.18 1.87
N ASP A 101 2.96 -8.33 1.78
CA ASP A 101 2.11 -7.93 2.91
C ASP A 101 1.34 -9.13 3.48
N ASP A 102 0.75 -9.97 2.61
CA ASP A 102 0.03 -11.17 3.03
C ASP A 102 0.89 -12.13 3.89
N GLU A 103 2.22 -12.17 3.75
CA GLU A 103 3.09 -13.04 4.58
C GLU A 103 3.22 -12.57 6.04
N VAL A 104 3.18 -11.26 6.28
CA VAL A 104 3.23 -10.69 7.64
C VAL A 104 1.84 -10.59 8.29
N ASP A 105 0.79 -10.56 7.46
CA ASP A 105 -0.59 -10.33 7.88
C ASP A 105 -1.50 -11.56 7.86
N ARG A 106 -0.98 -12.76 7.51
CA ARG A 106 -1.80 -13.98 7.58
C ARG A 106 -2.48 -14.06 8.94
N ALA A 107 -3.81 -14.18 8.90
CA ALA A 107 -4.63 -14.34 10.10
C ALA A 107 -4.01 -15.42 10.98
N LEU A 108 -3.80 -15.09 12.26
CA LEU A 108 -3.44 -16.09 13.26
C LEU A 108 -4.49 -17.20 13.15
N PRO A 109 -4.10 -18.48 13.11
CA PRO A 109 -5.06 -19.55 13.27
C PRO A 109 -5.91 -19.20 14.49
N GLU A 110 -7.24 -19.15 14.31
CA GLU A 110 -8.18 -18.98 15.42
C GLU A 110 -7.66 -19.82 16.58
N LEU A 111 -7.61 -19.27 17.80
CA LEU A 111 -7.47 -20.05 19.01
C LEU A 111 -8.51 -21.16 18.90
N GLN A 112 -8.09 -22.35 18.45
CA GLN A 112 -8.95 -23.50 18.32
C GLN A 112 -9.35 -23.84 19.75
N VAL A 113 -10.49 -23.32 20.17
CA VAL A 113 -11.14 -23.74 21.40
C VAL A 113 -11.46 -25.22 21.16
N ASP A 114 -10.78 -26.08 21.91
CA ASP A 114 -10.97 -27.53 21.86
C ASP A 114 -12.48 -27.83 21.89
N PRO A 115 -13.07 -28.31 20.77
CA PRO A 115 -14.50 -28.59 20.71
C PRO A 115 -14.93 -29.73 21.64
N ASN A 116 -13.96 -30.53 22.11
CA ASN A 116 -14.20 -31.79 22.82
C ASN A 116 -13.85 -31.72 24.30
N GLY A 117 -13.11 -30.70 24.75
CA GLY A 117 -12.75 -30.51 26.16
C GLY A 117 -11.99 -31.70 26.77
N ASP A 118 -11.33 -32.51 25.94
CA ASP A 118 -10.72 -33.78 26.35
C ASP A 118 -9.30 -33.61 26.89
N GLY A 119 -8.78 -32.38 26.86
CA GLY A 119 -7.47 -32.06 27.40
C GLY A 119 -6.30 -32.56 26.55
N THR A 120 -6.57 -33.15 25.38
CA THR A 120 -5.53 -33.46 24.39
C THR A 120 -5.31 -32.25 23.49
N SER A 121 -4.72 -31.21 24.07
CA SER A 121 -4.34 -30.01 23.31
C SER A 121 -3.40 -30.42 22.17
N PRO A 122 -3.74 -30.19 20.89
CA PRO A 122 -2.80 -30.42 19.80
C PRO A 122 -1.52 -29.64 20.08
N ALA A 123 -0.37 -30.18 19.66
CA ALA A 123 0.91 -29.49 19.79
C ALA A 123 0.74 -28.04 19.30
N ALA A 124 1.18 -27.08 20.11
CA ALA A 124 1.04 -25.65 19.80
C ALA A 124 1.54 -25.41 18.36
N PRO A 125 0.78 -24.69 17.52
CA PRO A 125 1.16 -24.49 16.13
C PRO A 125 2.56 -23.86 16.06
N GLN A 126 3.37 -24.34 15.11
CA GLN A 126 4.71 -23.79 14.88
C GLN A 126 4.61 -22.29 14.58
N PRO A 127 5.51 -21.46 15.12
CA PRO A 127 5.51 -20.03 14.85
C PRO A 127 5.67 -19.78 13.35
N THR A 128 4.88 -18.85 12.85
CA THR A 128 4.90 -18.38 11.47
C THR A 128 5.43 -16.94 11.43
N ILE A 129 5.75 -16.44 10.23
CA ILE A 129 6.13 -15.03 10.02
C ILE A 129 5.08 -14.09 10.63
N ALA A 130 3.79 -14.40 10.50
CA ALA A 130 2.70 -13.58 11.03
C ALA A 130 2.48 -13.71 12.55
N SER A 131 2.85 -14.84 13.15
CA SER A 131 2.60 -15.12 14.57
C SER A 131 3.81 -14.92 15.49
N ASP A 132 4.99 -14.64 14.94
CA ASP A 132 6.22 -14.42 15.70
C ASP A 132 6.95 -13.17 15.18
N LEU A 133 7.14 -12.18 16.07
CA LEU A 133 7.75 -10.90 15.73
C LEU A 133 9.22 -11.03 15.30
N ASN A 134 9.96 -11.99 15.84
CA ASN A 134 11.36 -12.21 15.46
C ASN A 134 11.46 -12.80 14.05
N LEU A 135 10.61 -13.78 13.73
CA LEU A 135 10.53 -14.33 12.37
C LEU A 135 10.08 -13.24 11.38
N GLY A 136 9.09 -12.44 11.77
CA GLY A 136 8.69 -11.26 11.01
C GLY A 136 9.85 -10.30 10.75
N ASN A 137 10.57 -9.89 11.79
CA ASN A 137 11.67 -8.93 11.64
C ASN A 137 12.80 -9.50 10.78
N ALA A 138 13.11 -10.79 10.91
CA ALA A 138 14.05 -11.47 10.03
C ALA A 138 13.59 -11.44 8.57
N TYR A 139 12.30 -11.73 8.31
CA TYR A 139 11.72 -11.67 6.97
C TYR A 139 11.84 -10.28 6.33
N ARG A 140 11.55 -9.22 7.09
CA ARG A 140 11.68 -7.83 6.63
C ARG A 140 13.13 -7.48 6.32
N ALA A 141 14.06 -7.77 7.24
CA ALA A 141 15.47 -7.48 7.05
C ALA A 141 16.06 -8.20 5.82
N GLN A 142 15.72 -9.48 5.64
CA GLN A 142 16.15 -10.25 4.47
C GLN A 142 15.54 -9.71 3.18
N SER A 143 14.26 -9.33 3.21
CA SER A 143 13.57 -8.72 2.06
C SER A 143 14.21 -7.40 1.67
N LEU A 144 14.44 -6.50 2.63
CA LEU A 144 15.09 -5.22 2.39
C LEU A 144 16.49 -5.43 1.80
N ARG A 145 17.30 -6.32 2.38
CA ARG A 145 18.64 -6.61 1.84
C ARG A 145 18.60 -7.14 0.40
N TYR A 146 17.65 -8.02 0.09
CA TYR A 146 17.49 -8.57 -1.27
C TYR A 146 17.05 -7.49 -2.27
N ILE A 147 16.05 -6.69 -1.89
CA ILE A 147 15.50 -5.62 -2.71
C ILE A 147 16.56 -4.53 -2.94
N GLY A 148 17.21 -4.06 -1.87
CA GLY A 148 18.29 -3.08 -1.93
C GLY A 148 19.38 -3.50 -2.90
N HIS A 149 19.87 -4.75 -2.81
CA HIS A 149 20.84 -5.29 -3.77
C HIS A 149 20.38 -5.17 -5.23
N HIS A 150 19.13 -5.54 -5.53
CA HIS A 150 18.57 -5.44 -6.88
C HIS A 150 18.28 -4.01 -7.32
N LEU A 151 18.12 -3.07 -6.39
CA LEU A 151 18.04 -1.64 -6.68
C LEU A 151 19.42 -0.98 -6.76
N GLY A 152 20.50 -1.70 -6.41
CA GLY A 152 21.85 -1.13 -6.33
C GLY A 152 22.05 -0.22 -5.11
N ILE A 153 21.29 -0.47 -4.03
CA ILE A 153 21.40 0.23 -2.76
C ILE A 153 21.94 -0.75 -1.72
N HIS A 154 23.10 -0.41 -1.15
CA HIS A 154 23.75 -1.17 -0.08
C HIS A 154 23.73 -0.37 1.23
N GLU A 155 23.57 -1.07 2.36
CA GLU A 155 23.53 -0.46 3.71
C GLU A 155 24.87 0.17 4.10
N ASP A 156 25.98 -0.30 3.52
CA ASP A 156 27.35 0.12 3.80
C ASP A 156 28.00 0.63 2.49
N PRO A 157 28.33 1.92 2.36
CA PRO A 157 29.00 2.47 1.17
C PRO A 157 30.34 1.79 0.83
N ALA A 158 30.98 1.14 1.81
CA ALA A 158 32.17 0.33 1.56
C ALA A 158 31.86 -0.94 0.75
N GLU A 159 30.61 -1.44 0.79
CA GLU A 159 30.16 -2.55 -0.04
C GLU A 159 30.05 -2.15 -1.51
N ASP A 160 29.58 -0.94 -1.80
CA ASP A 160 29.53 -0.39 -3.17
C ASP A 160 30.94 -0.30 -3.76
N ALA A 161 31.88 0.24 -2.97
CA ALA A 161 33.29 0.32 -3.35
C ALA A 161 33.94 -1.06 -3.52
N ALA A 162 33.61 -2.02 -2.64
CA ALA A 162 34.11 -3.38 -2.73
C ALA A 162 33.58 -4.11 -3.97
N LEU A 163 32.29 -3.98 -4.30
CA LEU A 163 31.69 -4.53 -5.51
C LEU A 163 32.32 -3.91 -6.77
N ALA A 164 32.51 -2.59 -6.80
CA ALA A 164 33.17 -1.89 -7.90
C ALA A 164 34.63 -2.37 -8.10
N ALA A 165 35.30 -2.81 -7.02
CA ALA A 165 36.64 -3.38 -7.04
C ALA A 165 36.68 -4.91 -7.27
N GLY A 166 35.55 -5.56 -7.61
CA GLY A 166 35.47 -7.01 -7.85
C GLY A 166 35.39 -7.88 -6.60
N GLY A 167 35.13 -7.29 -5.43
CA GLY A 167 34.89 -7.96 -4.15
C GLY A 167 33.49 -8.56 -4.02
N ARG A 168 33.22 -9.25 -2.90
CA ARG A 168 31.92 -9.88 -2.60
C ARG A 168 31.05 -8.99 -1.70
N CYS A 169 29.78 -8.85 -2.05
CA CYS A 169 28.76 -8.19 -1.23
C CYS A 169 28.33 -9.07 -0.03
N ARG A 170 28.12 -8.46 1.16
CA ARG A 170 27.64 -9.16 2.36
C ARG A 170 26.24 -9.75 2.21
N CYS A 171 25.45 -9.27 1.26
CA CYS A 171 24.17 -9.86 0.87
C CYS A 171 24.29 -11.37 0.56
N ARG A 172 25.39 -11.81 -0.06
CA ARG A 172 25.62 -13.22 -0.42
C ARG A 172 25.85 -14.11 0.80
N GLU A 173 26.52 -13.57 1.81
CA GLU A 173 26.77 -14.31 3.06
C GLU A 173 25.49 -14.46 3.88
N ASN A 174 24.62 -13.45 3.86
CA ASN A 174 23.41 -13.41 4.68
C ASN A 174 22.21 -14.12 4.04
N LEU A 175 22.07 -14.06 2.72
CA LEU A 175 20.93 -14.64 1.99
C LEU A 175 21.28 -15.96 1.31
N GLY A 176 22.58 -16.26 1.15
CA GLY A 176 23.05 -17.40 0.37
C GLY A 176 22.91 -17.19 -1.14
N THR A 177 23.41 -18.17 -1.89
CA THR A 177 23.31 -18.21 -3.35
C THR A 177 22.84 -19.57 -3.82
N ASP A 178 22.14 -19.60 -4.95
CA ASP A 178 21.76 -20.83 -5.62
C ASP A 178 22.96 -21.49 -6.35
N ALA A 179 22.71 -22.60 -7.04
CA ALA A 179 23.75 -23.33 -7.79
C ALA A 179 24.38 -22.53 -8.95
N ARG A 180 23.76 -21.42 -9.38
CA ARG A 180 24.28 -20.51 -10.40
C ARG A 180 25.04 -19.34 -9.80
N GLY A 181 25.09 -19.25 -8.47
CA GLY A 181 25.69 -18.13 -7.75
C GLY A 181 24.78 -16.90 -7.68
N GLU A 182 23.49 -17.03 -7.97
CA GLU A 182 22.51 -15.94 -7.83
C GLU A 182 21.98 -15.87 -6.40
N LEU A 183 21.67 -14.67 -5.90
CA LEU A 183 21.09 -14.52 -4.57
C LEU A 183 19.76 -15.27 -4.48
N VAL A 184 19.58 -16.04 -3.41
CA VAL A 184 18.31 -16.72 -3.13
C VAL A 184 17.30 -15.69 -2.62
N PRO A 185 16.12 -15.54 -3.25
CA PRO A 185 15.11 -14.63 -2.75
C PRO A 185 14.50 -15.14 -1.43
N PRO A 186 14.26 -14.28 -0.42
CA PRO A 186 13.63 -14.69 0.84
C PRO A 186 12.25 -15.31 0.64
N THR A 187 11.50 -14.83 -0.36
CA THR A 187 10.23 -15.41 -0.81
C THR A 187 10.13 -15.34 -2.34
N PRO A 188 9.27 -16.16 -2.97
CA PRO A 188 8.99 -16.04 -4.41
C PRO A 188 8.61 -14.61 -4.82
N ALA A 189 7.84 -13.89 -3.98
CA ALA A 189 7.47 -12.50 -4.22
C ALA A 189 8.69 -11.56 -4.25
N SER A 190 9.66 -11.72 -3.31
CA SER A 190 10.91 -10.94 -3.33
C SER A 190 11.68 -11.12 -4.64
N GLY A 191 11.60 -12.31 -5.26
CA GLY A 191 12.25 -12.62 -6.54
C GLY A 191 11.82 -11.74 -7.72
N LEU A 192 10.66 -11.07 -7.63
CA LEU A 192 10.18 -10.13 -8.66
C LEU A 192 11.13 -8.94 -8.84
N TYR A 193 11.93 -8.60 -7.81
CA TYR A 193 12.91 -7.52 -7.88
C TYR A 193 14.12 -7.82 -8.76
N VAL A 194 14.37 -9.07 -9.14
CA VAL A 194 15.42 -9.40 -10.14
C VAL A 194 15.13 -8.68 -11.46
N PHE A 195 13.86 -8.74 -11.90
CA PHE A 195 13.42 -8.01 -13.09
C PHE A 195 13.31 -6.51 -12.79
N MET A 196 12.53 -6.12 -11.78
CA MET A 196 12.25 -4.71 -11.52
C MET A 196 13.52 -3.90 -11.28
N GLY A 197 14.42 -4.40 -10.42
CA GLY A 197 15.62 -3.67 -10.04
C GLY A 197 16.57 -3.45 -11.20
N ARG A 198 16.75 -4.46 -12.07
CA ARG A 198 17.48 -4.30 -13.32
C ARG A 198 16.86 -3.23 -14.22
N GLU A 199 15.55 -3.29 -14.44
CA GLU A 199 14.88 -2.38 -15.36
C GLU A 199 14.81 -0.94 -14.83
N LEU A 200 14.65 -0.75 -13.52
CA LEU A 200 14.66 0.56 -12.87
C LEU A 200 16.06 1.20 -12.93
N ARG A 201 17.13 0.46 -12.57
CA ARG A 201 18.50 0.98 -12.68
C ARG A 201 18.89 1.37 -14.11
N ALA A 202 18.29 0.76 -15.12
CA ALA A 202 18.56 1.09 -16.52
C ALA A 202 17.83 2.37 -16.98
N ARG A 203 16.84 2.88 -16.23
CA ARG A 203 15.93 3.96 -16.66
C ARG A 203 15.88 5.15 -15.72
N CYS A 204 16.17 4.94 -14.44
CA CYS A 204 16.02 5.93 -13.39
C CYS A 204 17.38 6.36 -12.85
N ASP A 205 17.45 7.59 -12.35
CA ASP A 205 18.63 8.07 -11.62
C ASP A 205 18.66 7.58 -10.17
N GLU A 206 19.79 7.81 -9.50
CA GLU A 206 20.00 7.40 -8.11
C GLU A 206 19.00 8.06 -7.15
N GLY A 207 18.61 9.32 -7.38
CA GLY A 207 17.66 10.04 -6.53
C GLY A 207 16.26 9.42 -6.61
N GLU A 208 15.79 9.09 -7.81
CA GLU A 208 14.52 8.39 -8.03
C GLU A 208 14.49 7.03 -7.35
N ILE A 209 15.55 6.23 -7.50
CA ILE A 209 15.66 4.90 -6.88
C ILE A 209 15.70 5.03 -5.35
N ARG A 210 16.44 6.02 -4.81
CA ARG A 210 16.50 6.26 -3.36
C ARG A 210 15.16 6.68 -2.78
N ARG A 211 14.39 7.55 -3.45
CA ARG A 211 13.03 7.93 -3.01
C ARG A 211 12.09 6.73 -2.97
N PHE A 212 12.13 5.89 -4.00
CA PHE A 212 11.34 4.64 -4.02
C PHE A 212 11.75 3.66 -2.92
N TRP A 213 13.05 3.48 -2.72
CA TRP A 213 13.61 2.65 -1.67
C TRP A 213 13.23 3.12 -0.26
N GLU A 214 13.28 4.42 0.00
CA GLU A 214 12.88 5.00 1.28
C GLU A 214 11.43 4.64 1.63
N GLN A 215 10.51 4.69 0.65
CA GLN A 215 9.12 4.30 0.90
C GLN A 215 8.98 2.80 1.17
N ILE A 216 9.79 1.93 0.55
CA ILE A 216 9.83 0.49 0.87
C ILE A 216 10.31 0.26 2.31
N CYS A 217 11.34 0.97 2.75
CA CYS A 217 11.85 0.91 4.12
C CYS A 217 10.79 1.37 5.13
N ASN A 218 10.13 2.50 4.87
CA ASN A 218 9.08 3.04 5.73
C ASN A 218 7.89 2.09 5.84
N PHE A 219 7.46 1.50 4.73
CA PHE A 219 6.42 0.47 4.71
C PHE A 219 6.81 -0.76 5.53
N ALA A 220 8.02 -1.32 5.32
CA ALA A 220 8.48 -2.47 6.09
C ALA A 220 8.58 -2.18 7.59
N ALA A 221 9.02 -0.97 7.97
CA ALA A 221 9.05 -0.54 9.37
C ALA A 221 7.63 -0.44 9.96
N ALA A 222 6.68 0.13 9.22
CA ALA A 222 5.30 0.23 9.67
C ALA A 222 4.62 -1.13 9.84
N THR A 223 4.86 -2.10 8.95
CA THR A 223 4.32 -3.46 9.12
C THR A 223 4.92 -4.18 10.34
N ALA A 224 6.14 -3.81 10.78
CA ALA A 224 6.70 -4.32 12.04
C ALA A 224 5.96 -3.73 13.25
N VAL A 225 5.63 -2.44 13.23
CA VAL A 225 4.81 -1.79 14.25
C VAL A 225 3.42 -2.40 14.31
N GLU A 226 2.79 -2.63 13.14
CA GLU A 226 1.49 -3.29 13.03
C GLU A 226 1.50 -4.68 13.65
N GLN A 227 2.48 -5.51 13.26
CA GLN A 227 2.62 -6.86 13.80
C GLN A 227 2.84 -6.85 15.31
N ALA A 228 3.73 -5.99 15.81
CA ALA A 228 3.98 -5.87 17.24
C ALA A 228 2.72 -5.45 18.00
N HIS A 229 1.94 -4.52 17.44
CA HIS A 229 0.67 -4.08 18.02
C HIS A 229 -0.36 -5.21 18.05
N ARG A 230 -0.56 -5.91 16.93
CA ARG A 230 -1.43 -7.08 16.81
C ARG A 230 -1.07 -8.18 17.80
N LEU A 231 0.22 -8.49 17.94
CA LEU A 231 0.71 -9.51 18.89
C LEU A 231 0.65 -9.06 20.35
N SER A 232 0.70 -7.75 20.63
CA SER A 232 0.50 -7.22 21.99
C SER A 232 -0.92 -7.41 22.50
N GLY A 233 -1.87 -7.65 21.58
CA GLY A 233 -3.28 -7.77 21.89
C GLY A 233 -3.98 -6.45 22.25
N ARG A 234 -3.25 -5.34 22.31
CA ARG A 234 -3.84 -4.03 22.62
C ARG A 234 -4.70 -3.54 21.46
N PHE A 235 -5.86 -2.97 21.77
CA PHE A 235 -6.66 -2.25 20.79
C PHE A 235 -5.97 -0.90 20.48
N PRO A 236 -5.77 -0.51 19.21
CA PRO A 236 -5.07 0.73 18.86
C PRO A 236 -5.87 1.97 19.26
N SER A 237 -5.18 3.03 19.67
CA SER A 237 -5.72 4.40 19.65
C SER A 237 -5.76 4.94 18.22
N LEU A 238 -6.41 6.08 17.99
CA LEU A 238 -6.35 6.78 16.70
C LEU A 238 -4.92 7.20 16.35
N GLU A 239 -4.11 7.58 17.34
CA GLU A 239 -2.69 7.88 17.14
C GLU A 239 -1.89 6.64 16.72
N ASP A 240 -2.10 5.50 17.41
CA ASP A 240 -1.48 4.22 17.04
C ASP A 240 -1.91 3.81 15.62
N TYR A 241 -3.19 3.95 15.30
CA TYR A 241 -3.74 3.68 13.97
C TYR A 241 -3.00 4.48 12.90
N TRP A 242 -2.88 5.81 13.05
CA TRP A 242 -2.18 6.62 12.05
C TRP A 242 -0.69 6.26 11.94
N ARG A 243 -0.02 5.96 13.06
CA ARG A 243 1.40 5.54 13.04
C ARG A 243 1.60 4.23 12.27
N ILE A 244 0.65 3.29 12.39
CA ILE A 244 0.65 2.02 11.66
C ILE A 244 0.28 2.25 10.19
N ARG A 245 -0.87 2.87 9.96
CA ARG A 245 -1.53 2.91 8.66
C ARG A 245 -0.82 3.81 7.66
N TYR A 246 -0.23 4.92 8.11
CA TYR A 246 0.32 5.95 7.23
C TYR A 246 1.30 5.39 6.20
N TYR A 247 2.26 4.56 6.64
CA TYR A 247 3.15 3.86 5.71
C TYR A 247 2.66 2.44 5.37
N GLY A 248 1.95 1.77 6.28
CA GLY A 248 1.46 0.40 6.11
C GLY A 248 0.50 0.21 4.93
N GLY A 249 -0.19 1.25 4.46
CA GLY A 249 -1.06 1.12 3.28
C GLY A 249 -0.34 1.03 1.93
N GLY A 250 0.97 1.28 1.86
CA GLY A 250 1.79 1.12 0.65
C GLY A 250 1.57 2.15 -0.47
N ALA A 251 0.59 3.05 -0.36
CA ALA A 251 0.24 4.01 -1.41
C ALA A 251 1.39 4.97 -1.79
N LEU A 252 2.22 5.38 -0.82
CA LEU A 252 3.39 6.23 -1.06
C LEU A 252 4.45 5.56 -1.93
N ILE A 253 4.53 4.23 -1.94
CA ILE A 253 5.46 3.51 -2.81
C ILE A 253 4.96 3.53 -4.27
N HIS A 254 3.64 3.34 -4.50
CA HIS A 254 3.04 3.57 -5.83
C HIS A 254 3.26 5.01 -6.29
N ALA A 255 3.11 5.97 -5.38
CA ALA A 255 3.36 7.38 -5.66
C ALA A 255 4.82 7.63 -6.09
N ALA A 256 5.79 7.02 -5.41
CA ALA A 256 7.20 7.12 -5.76
C ALA A 256 7.50 6.58 -7.17
N LEU A 257 6.79 5.54 -7.64
CA LEU A 257 6.88 5.07 -9.03
C LEU A 257 6.21 6.03 -10.01
N ALA A 258 5.04 6.58 -9.66
CA ALA A 258 4.26 7.47 -10.52
C ALA A 258 5.00 8.78 -10.85
N VAL A 259 5.88 9.21 -9.95
CA VAL A 259 6.71 10.42 -10.08
C VAL A 259 8.13 10.13 -10.56
N MET A 260 8.42 8.92 -11.02
CA MET A 260 9.64 8.66 -11.80
C MET A 260 9.46 9.23 -13.20
N LYS A 261 10.54 9.78 -13.74
CA LYS A 261 10.65 10.32 -15.10
C LYS A 261 10.20 9.31 -16.16
N CYS A 262 10.57 8.05 -16.01
CA CYS A 262 10.16 6.99 -16.92
C CYS A 262 8.67 6.63 -16.79
N GLY A 263 8.04 6.91 -15.64
CA GLY A 263 6.62 6.63 -15.38
C GLY A 263 5.67 7.51 -16.17
N ASN A 264 6.10 8.72 -16.54
CA ASN A 264 5.27 9.71 -17.24
C ASN A 264 5.97 10.47 -18.37
N ASN A 265 7.16 10.01 -18.78
CA ASN A 265 8.01 10.65 -19.77
C ASN A 265 8.34 12.13 -19.44
N ALA A 266 8.64 12.42 -18.17
CA ALA A 266 9.09 13.76 -17.78
C ALA A 266 10.48 14.11 -18.40
N PRO A 267 10.76 15.39 -18.67
CA PRO A 267 12.10 15.81 -19.10
C PRO A 267 13.20 15.70 -18.03
N VAL A 268 12.87 16.04 -16.77
CA VAL A 268 13.84 16.08 -15.66
C VAL A 268 13.38 15.21 -14.50
N SER A 269 14.32 14.83 -13.62
CA SER A 269 14.03 14.05 -12.42
C SER A 269 13.24 14.88 -11.42
N MET A 270 12.42 14.22 -10.60
CA MET A 270 11.80 14.87 -9.45
C MET A 270 12.85 15.39 -8.45
N SER A 271 14.01 14.73 -8.39
CA SER A 271 15.14 15.10 -7.52
C SER A 271 15.83 16.39 -7.96
N ASP A 272 15.69 16.76 -9.24
CA ASP A 272 16.31 17.96 -9.82
C ASP A 272 15.42 19.20 -9.71
N LEU A 273 14.16 19.04 -9.30
CA LEU A 273 13.25 20.17 -9.10
C LEU A 273 13.71 21.03 -7.92
N SER A 274 13.37 22.32 -7.93
CA SER A 274 13.71 23.22 -6.83
C SER A 274 13.09 22.77 -5.50
N GLU A 275 13.77 23.05 -4.39
CA GLU A 275 13.31 22.70 -3.04
C GLU A 275 11.87 23.17 -2.75
N PRO A 276 11.43 24.40 -3.13
CA PRO A 276 10.05 24.82 -2.92
C PRO A 276 9.03 23.92 -3.63
N ILE A 277 9.32 23.49 -4.86
CA ILE A 277 8.46 22.58 -5.62
C ILE A 277 8.44 21.19 -4.95
N GLN A 278 9.60 20.67 -4.54
CA GLN A 278 9.68 19.38 -3.84
C GLN A 278 8.91 19.41 -2.50
N SER A 279 8.99 20.52 -1.77
CA SER A 279 8.23 20.73 -0.52
C SER A 279 6.72 20.74 -0.77
N GLN A 280 6.25 21.33 -1.87
CA GLN A 280 4.83 21.23 -2.24
C GLN A 280 4.42 19.81 -2.65
N PHE A 281 5.30 19.03 -3.28
CA PHE A 281 5.03 17.61 -3.52
C PHE A 281 4.89 16.82 -2.22
N ASN A 282 5.66 17.13 -1.19
CA ASN A 282 5.53 16.45 0.11
C ASN A 282 4.16 16.73 0.75
N ILE A 283 3.64 17.96 0.63
CA ILE A 283 2.28 18.31 1.07
C ILE A 283 1.25 17.52 0.26
N MET A 284 1.36 17.53 -1.06
CA MET A 284 0.46 16.78 -1.95
C MET A 284 0.46 15.27 -1.63
N LEU A 285 1.63 14.68 -1.37
CA LEU A 285 1.78 13.25 -1.06
C LEU A 285 1.14 12.87 0.28
N ASP A 286 1.22 13.73 1.29
CA ASP A 286 0.60 13.52 2.60
C ASP A 286 -0.94 13.48 2.49
N ASP A 287 -1.55 14.45 1.79
CA ASP A 287 -3.00 14.47 1.57
C ASP A 287 -3.46 13.35 0.64
N PHE A 288 -2.72 13.07 -0.42
CA PHE A 288 -2.96 11.93 -1.31
C PHE A 288 -2.98 10.61 -0.52
N ASN A 289 -1.99 10.39 0.34
CA ASN A 289 -1.87 9.16 1.11
C ASN A 289 -3.03 9.03 2.11
N LYS A 290 -3.34 10.08 2.86
CA LYS A 290 -4.50 10.12 3.76
C LYS A 290 -5.79 9.81 3.02
N ASN A 291 -5.98 10.38 1.84
CA ASN A 291 -7.16 10.13 1.00
C ASN A 291 -7.30 8.65 0.65
N VAL A 292 -6.23 8.04 0.13
CA VAL A 292 -6.23 6.61 -0.25
C VAL A 292 -6.51 5.72 0.95
N LEU A 293 -5.93 6.02 2.11
CA LEU A 293 -6.13 5.25 3.34
C LEU A 293 -7.57 5.37 3.87
N ILE A 294 -8.12 6.58 3.94
CA ILE A 294 -9.49 6.82 4.39
C ILE A 294 -10.49 6.17 3.43
N SER A 295 -10.28 6.32 2.13
CA SER A 295 -11.10 5.68 1.10
C SER A 295 -11.07 4.17 1.24
N ASN A 296 -9.88 3.58 1.42
CA ASN A 296 -9.74 2.14 1.69
C ASN A 296 -10.60 1.74 2.88
N ASP A 297 -10.46 2.40 4.03
CA ASP A 297 -11.17 2.07 5.26
C ASP A 297 -12.69 2.23 5.17
N ILE A 298 -13.19 3.19 4.38
CA ILE A 298 -14.63 3.35 4.09
C ILE A 298 -15.14 2.13 3.31
N PHE A 299 -14.45 1.81 2.21
CA PHE A 299 -14.94 0.86 1.21
C PHE A 299 -14.60 -0.60 1.55
N SER A 300 -13.57 -0.83 2.36
CA SER A 300 -13.17 -2.13 2.87
C SER A 300 -13.92 -2.52 4.15
N LEU A 301 -14.57 -1.56 4.84
CA LEU A 301 -15.14 -1.76 6.18
C LEU A 301 -15.91 -3.06 6.29
N LYS A 302 -16.90 -3.30 5.43
CA LYS A 302 -17.72 -4.53 5.46
C LYS A 302 -16.89 -5.82 5.34
N LYS A 303 -15.91 -5.83 4.44
CA LYS A 303 -14.99 -6.96 4.26
C LYS A 303 -14.16 -7.15 5.53
N GLU A 304 -13.57 -6.07 6.05
CA GLU A 304 -12.72 -6.10 7.25
C GLU A 304 -13.49 -6.54 8.49
N LEU A 305 -14.75 -6.10 8.66
CA LEU A 305 -15.63 -6.60 9.73
C LEU A 305 -15.89 -8.11 9.58
N THR A 306 -16.06 -8.60 8.35
CA THR A 306 -16.27 -10.04 8.07
C THR A 306 -15.01 -10.85 8.35
N ASP A 307 -13.85 -10.30 8.04
CA ASP A 307 -12.54 -10.93 8.26
C ASP A 307 -12.03 -10.78 9.71
N GLY A 308 -12.76 -10.04 10.56
CA GLY A 308 -12.35 -9.77 11.95
C GLY A 308 -11.18 -8.79 12.08
N THR A 309 -10.86 -8.03 11.02
CA THR A 309 -9.80 -7.02 11.03
C THR A 309 -10.26 -5.79 11.80
N LEU A 310 -9.55 -5.45 12.88
CA LEU A 310 -9.90 -4.32 13.77
C LEU A 310 -9.09 -3.04 13.47
N THR A 311 -8.05 -3.12 12.64
CA THR A 311 -7.20 -1.97 12.25
C THR A 311 -7.88 -1.14 11.16
N ASN A 312 -9.05 -0.58 11.46
CA ASN A 312 -9.82 0.30 10.58
C ASN A 312 -10.21 1.56 11.35
N MET A 313 -10.01 2.73 10.75
CA MET A 313 -10.24 4.04 11.36
C MET A 313 -11.64 4.18 11.97
N PHE A 314 -12.68 3.66 11.32
CA PHE A 314 -14.05 3.71 11.86
C PHE A 314 -14.19 2.91 13.14
N VAL A 315 -13.63 1.70 13.16
CA VAL A 315 -13.69 0.80 14.31
C VAL A 315 -12.91 1.42 15.46
N VAL A 316 -11.73 1.99 15.18
CA VAL A 316 -10.87 2.65 16.16
C VAL A 316 -11.52 3.92 16.74
N ALA A 317 -11.99 4.82 15.89
CA ALA A 317 -12.66 6.04 16.33
C ALA A 317 -13.92 5.72 17.16
N LEU A 318 -14.70 4.70 16.77
CA LEU A 318 -15.90 4.32 17.49
C LEU A 318 -15.57 3.72 18.87
N ALA A 319 -14.52 2.92 18.96
CA ALA A 319 -14.02 2.40 20.21
C ALA A 319 -13.57 3.51 21.17
N GLU A 320 -12.81 4.50 20.68
CA GLU A 320 -12.40 5.66 21.49
C GLU A 320 -13.58 6.50 21.95
N ALA A 321 -14.56 6.76 21.07
CA ALA A 321 -15.76 7.51 21.41
C ALA A 321 -16.71 6.76 22.36
N ASP A 322 -16.71 5.42 22.35
CA ASP A 322 -17.51 4.61 23.28
C ASP A 322 -16.99 4.70 24.72
N VAL A 323 -15.66 4.81 24.90
CA VAL A 323 -15.07 5.12 26.21
C VAL A 323 -15.62 6.45 26.77
N ALA A 324 -15.95 7.40 25.90
CA ALA A 324 -16.58 8.67 26.28
C ALA A 324 -18.12 8.59 26.47
N GLY A 325 -18.75 7.47 26.10
CA GLY A 325 -20.19 7.19 26.21
C GLY A 325 -21.04 7.79 25.08
N GLY A 326 -22.00 7.04 24.53
CA GLY A 326 -22.95 7.50 23.50
C GLY A 326 -22.96 6.67 22.21
N ASP A 327 -23.85 7.02 21.27
CA ASP A 327 -23.88 6.45 19.91
C ASP A 327 -23.34 7.46 18.89
N HIS A 328 -22.03 7.37 18.61
CA HIS A 328 -21.32 8.30 17.72
C HIS A 328 -21.08 7.75 16.31
N ALA A 329 -21.56 6.54 15.98
CA ALA A 329 -21.15 5.88 14.74
C ALA A 329 -21.55 6.67 13.47
N GLN A 330 -22.73 7.32 13.46
CA GLN A 330 -23.15 8.13 12.32
C GLN A 330 -22.32 9.43 12.19
N GLN A 331 -21.92 10.01 13.31
CA GLN A 331 -21.09 11.22 13.33
C GLN A 331 -19.67 10.90 12.85
N ILE A 332 -19.05 9.87 13.40
CA ILE A 332 -17.71 9.40 13.00
C ILE A 332 -17.69 9.05 11.51
N LEU A 333 -18.76 8.44 11.02
CA LEU A 333 -18.96 8.24 9.61
C LEU A 333 -18.91 9.54 8.80
N ALA A 334 -19.78 10.49 9.15
CA ALA A 334 -19.86 11.76 8.47
C ALA A 334 -18.51 12.50 8.48
N GLU A 335 -17.79 12.44 9.60
CA GLU A 335 -16.45 13.02 9.76
C GLU A 335 -15.42 12.38 8.82
N ALA A 336 -15.41 11.05 8.68
CA ALA A 336 -14.48 10.40 7.76
C ALA A 336 -14.82 10.65 6.29
N VAL A 337 -16.11 10.72 5.93
CA VAL A 337 -16.54 11.12 4.57
C VAL A 337 -16.14 12.57 4.30
N ALA A 338 -16.35 13.47 5.25
CA ALA A 338 -15.89 14.85 5.14
C ALA A 338 -14.37 14.95 5.01
N LYS A 339 -13.62 14.11 5.72
CA LYS A 339 -12.15 14.06 5.61
C LYS A 339 -11.70 13.48 4.26
N PHE A 340 -12.42 12.51 3.71
CA PHE A 340 -12.19 11.99 2.37
C PHE A 340 -12.38 13.10 1.31
N GLU A 341 -13.44 13.88 1.40
CA GLU A 341 -13.65 15.06 0.55
C GLU A 341 -12.54 16.12 0.73
N GLU A 342 -12.21 16.46 1.99
CA GLU A 342 -11.20 17.47 2.32
C GLU A 342 -9.83 17.10 1.74
N THR A 343 -9.38 15.86 1.93
CA THR A 343 -8.09 15.38 1.41
C THR A 343 -8.07 15.28 -0.12
N THR A 344 -9.23 15.03 -0.76
CA THR A 344 -9.35 15.10 -2.22
C THR A 344 -9.08 16.52 -2.69
N ARG A 345 -9.75 17.51 -2.11
CA ARG A 345 -9.57 18.93 -2.44
C ARG A 345 -8.15 19.40 -2.16
N ALA A 346 -7.58 19.08 -1.00
CA ALA A 346 -6.22 19.50 -0.63
C ALA A 346 -5.16 18.95 -1.59
N THR A 347 -5.32 17.71 -2.08
CA THR A 347 -4.43 17.12 -3.09
C THR A 347 -4.45 17.93 -4.39
N VAL A 348 -5.64 18.35 -4.85
CA VAL A 348 -5.81 19.15 -6.08
C VAL A 348 -5.25 20.56 -5.91
N GLU A 349 -5.53 21.21 -4.78
CA GLU A 349 -5.00 22.54 -4.46
C GLU A 349 -3.46 22.53 -4.43
N ALA A 350 -2.85 21.49 -3.86
CA ALA A 350 -1.39 21.33 -3.84
C ALA A 350 -0.81 21.12 -5.25
N ALA A 351 -1.50 20.36 -6.11
CA ALA A 351 -1.11 20.19 -7.52
C ALA A 351 -1.16 21.51 -8.30
N ASP A 352 -2.17 22.35 -8.07
CA ASP A 352 -2.26 23.67 -8.70
C ASP A 352 -1.18 24.62 -8.20
N GLU A 353 -0.86 24.57 -6.91
CA GLU A 353 0.24 25.33 -6.32
C GLU A 353 1.59 24.90 -6.89
N ILE A 354 1.85 23.59 -7.07
CA ILE A 354 3.03 23.06 -7.77
C ILE A 354 3.12 23.66 -9.17
N ARG A 355 2.03 23.60 -9.95
CA ARG A 355 1.98 24.15 -11.31
C ARG A 355 2.19 25.67 -11.31
N ARG A 356 1.69 26.39 -10.31
CA ARG A 356 1.88 27.84 -10.17
C ARG A 356 3.34 28.19 -9.88
N GLN A 357 3.97 27.51 -8.92
CA GLN A 357 5.38 27.75 -8.57
C GLN A 357 6.30 27.40 -9.74
N ALA A 358 6.04 26.28 -10.42
CA ALA A 358 6.88 25.81 -11.51
C ALA A 358 6.87 26.73 -12.75
N LYS A 359 5.83 27.57 -12.94
CA LYS A 359 5.82 28.61 -13.99
C LYS A 359 6.92 29.66 -13.82
N HIS A 360 7.40 29.86 -12.60
CA HIS A 360 8.48 30.79 -12.29
C HIS A 360 9.86 30.12 -12.34
N ASP A 361 9.92 28.80 -12.50
CA ASP A 361 11.17 28.07 -12.70
C ASP A 361 11.61 28.17 -14.16
N ALA A 362 12.70 28.91 -14.41
CA ALA A 362 13.24 29.13 -15.74
C ALA A 362 14.09 27.95 -16.25
N ALA A 363 14.37 26.95 -15.41
CA ALA A 363 15.18 25.80 -15.81
C ALA A 363 14.44 24.94 -16.85
N PRO A 364 15.10 24.60 -17.99
CA PRO A 364 14.46 23.85 -19.07
C PRO A 364 13.86 22.52 -18.60
N GLY A 365 12.60 22.26 -18.93
CA GLY A 365 11.92 21.00 -18.63
C GLY A 365 11.40 20.86 -17.19
N HIS A 366 11.76 21.76 -16.27
CA HIS A 366 11.30 21.71 -14.86
C HIS A 366 9.81 21.92 -14.74
N ALA A 367 9.28 22.99 -15.35
CA ALA A 367 7.84 23.29 -15.34
C ALA A 367 6.99 22.15 -15.93
N GLU A 368 7.47 21.56 -17.03
CA GLU A 368 6.81 20.42 -17.67
C GLU A 368 6.84 19.17 -16.77
N SER A 369 7.98 18.87 -16.16
CA SER A 369 8.14 17.70 -15.28
C SER A 369 7.29 17.84 -14.02
N ALA A 370 7.30 19.01 -13.38
CA ALA A 370 6.45 19.30 -12.23
C ALA A 370 4.97 19.12 -12.55
N ALA A 371 4.51 19.65 -13.69
CA ALA A 371 3.12 19.47 -14.13
C ALA A 371 2.78 17.99 -14.40
N LYS A 372 3.69 17.22 -15.02
CA LYS A 372 3.52 15.79 -15.26
C LYS A 372 3.48 14.97 -13.97
N PHE A 373 4.34 15.24 -12.99
CA PHE A 373 4.34 14.55 -11.71
C PHE A 373 3.08 14.87 -10.89
N ALA A 374 2.65 16.13 -10.83
CA ALA A 374 1.39 16.51 -10.17
C ALA A 374 0.19 15.78 -10.83
N SER A 375 0.13 15.79 -12.17
CA SER A 375 -0.92 15.09 -12.91
C SER A 375 -0.90 13.58 -12.68
N SER A 376 0.29 12.97 -12.56
CA SER A 376 0.41 11.54 -12.22
C SER A 376 -0.24 11.20 -10.89
N LEU A 377 -0.01 12.02 -9.85
CA LEU A 377 -0.58 11.81 -8.52
C LEU A 377 -2.10 12.04 -8.50
N GLU A 378 -2.59 13.07 -9.22
CA GLU A 378 -4.02 13.32 -9.44
C GLU A 378 -4.72 12.13 -10.13
N MET A 379 -4.16 11.65 -11.25
CA MET A 379 -4.70 10.49 -11.96
C MET A 379 -4.68 9.23 -11.08
N MET A 380 -3.64 9.06 -10.27
CA MET A 380 -3.53 7.93 -9.36
C MET A 380 -4.59 8.00 -8.25
N LEU A 381 -4.90 9.20 -7.72
CA LEU A 381 -5.99 9.42 -6.75
C LEU A 381 -7.33 8.93 -7.33
N HIS A 382 -7.65 9.34 -8.56
CA HIS A 382 -8.84 8.89 -9.28
C HIS A 382 -8.80 7.39 -9.61
N GLY A 383 -7.63 6.88 -9.98
CA GLY A 383 -7.39 5.48 -10.30
C GLY A 383 -7.63 4.54 -9.12
N PHE A 384 -7.18 4.92 -7.92
CA PHE A 384 -7.44 4.18 -6.68
C PHE A 384 -8.94 4.06 -6.41
N LEU A 385 -9.67 5.17 -6.47
CA LEU A 385 -11.12 5.16 -6.27
C LEU A 385 -11.83 4.29 -7.31
N THR A 386 -11.48 4.44 -8.59
CA THR A 386 -12.06 3.66 -9.69
C THR A 386 -11.85 2.16 -9.49
N TRP A 387 -10.63 1.75 -9.12
CA TRP A 387 -10.33 0.35 -8.83
C TRP A 387 -11.07 -0.14 -7.58
N THR A 388 -11.14 0.66 -6.51
CA THR A 388 -11.86 0.33 -5.27
C THR A 388 -13.35 0.04 -5.53
N LEU A 389 -14.01 0.87 -6.34
CA LEU A 389 -15.43 0.68 -6.70
C LEU A 389 -15.63 -0.51 -7.66
N TYR A 390 -14.61 -0.88 -8.45
CA TYR A 390 -14.68 -1.96 -9.43
C TYR A 390 -14.32 -3.35 -8.86
N THR A 391 -13.31 -3.42 -8.00
CA THR A 391 -12.66 -4.67 -7.63
C THR A 391 -13.59 -5.63 -6.88
N ALA A 392 -13.44 -6.93 -7.15
CA ALA A 392 -14.13 -7.96 -6.39
C ALA A 392 -13.61 -8.05 -4.93
N ARG A 393 -12.41 -7.52 -4.64
CA ARG A 393 -11.77 -7.56 -3.32
C ARG A 393 -12.69 -7.03 -2.20
N TYR A 394 -13.41 -5.94 -2.46
CA TYR A 394 -14.28 -5.30 -1.46
C TYR A 394 -15.76 -5.68 -1.61
N GLY A 395 -16.15 -6.24 -2.75
CA GLY A 395 -17.53 -6.65 -3.00
C GLY A 395 -18.54 -5.48 -3.07
N ILE A 396 -18.07 -4.25 -3.32
CA ILE A 396 -18.92 -3.05 -3.31
C ILE A 396 -19.49 -2.66 -4.68
N LYS A 397 -19.00 -3.24 -5.77
CA LYS A 397 -19.46 -2.93 -7.15
C LYS A 397 -20.98 -3.04 -7.30
N GLY A 398 -21.61 -4.02 -6.66
CA GLY A 398 -23.06 -4.21 -6.68
C GLY A 398 -23.84 -3.32 -5.71
N LEU A 399 -23.16 -2.46 -4.95
CA LEU A 399 -23.73 -1.55 -3.94
C LEU A 399 -23.76 -0.09 -4.41
N VAL A 400 -23.11 0.21 -5.54
CA VAL A 400 -23.14 1.52 -6.19
C VAL A 400 -24.53 1.77 -6.76
N GLN A 401 -25.12 2.91 -6.44
CA GLN A 401 -26.45 3.34 -6.85
C GLN A 401 -26.39 4.06 -8.21
N PRO A 402 -27.55 4.25 -8.89
CA PRO A 402 -27.60 4.97 -10.17
C PRO A 402 -27.09 6.43 -10.11
N ASP A 403 -27.13 7.05 -8.94
CA ASP A 403 -26.63 8.41 -8.70
C ASP A 403 -25.14 8.45 -8.30
N GLY A 404 -24.44 7.31 -8.32
CA GLY A 404 -23.02 7.19 -7.95
C GLY A 404 -22.76 7.00 -6.45
N SER A 405 -23.76 7.19 -5.60
CA SER A 405 -23.63 6.93 -4.15
C SER A 405 -23.42 5.44 -3.87
N VAL A 406 -22.84 5.12 -2.70
CA VAL A 406 -22.61 3.73 -2.27
C VAL A 406 -23.33 3.47 -0.96
N ILE A 407 -24.18 2.42 -0.95
CA ILE A 407 -24.96 2.01 0.22
C ILE A 407 -24.43 0.68 0.75
N ILE A 408 -23.70 0.71 1.88
CA ILE A 408 -23.07 -0.49 2.46
C ILE A 408 -23.82 -0.88 3.73
N LYS A 409 -24.41 -2.09 3.73
CA LYS A 409 -25.01 -2.69 4.92
C LYS A 409 -23.94 -3.44 5.71
N LEU A 410 -23.78 -3.09 6.99
CA LEU A 410 -22.78 -3.62 7.92
C LEU A 410 -23.31 -4.76 8.79
#